data_AF-A0A0F0G663-F1
#
_entry.id   AF-A0A0F0G663-F1
#
_cell.length_a   1.000
_cell.length_b   1.000
_cell.length_c   1.000
_cell.angle_alpha   90.00
_cell.angle_beta   90.00
_cell.angle_gamma   90.00
#
_symmetry.space_group_name_H-M   'P 1'
#
loop_
_entity.id
_entity.type
_entity.pdbx_description
1 polymer ?
#
loop_
_entity_poly.entity_id
_entity_poly.type
_entity_poly.pdbx_seq_one_letter_code
_entity_poly.pdbx_strand_id
1 'polypeptide(L)'
;MIEVIYWLFQIYSYMIIAYVLLSWLPNARESVIGDLLARFVEPYLSPFRRFIPPIFGMIDISPIVALIALRFASYGLISLIGNFV
;
A
#
# COMPACT_ATOMS: atom_id res chain seq x y z
N MET A 1 -19.49 10.35 -5.46
CA MET A 1 -18.37 9.93 -6.33
C MET A 1 -17.02 10.07 -5.63
N ILE A 2 -16.70 11.24 -5.06
CA ILE A 2 -15.46 11.46 -4.29
C ILE A 2 -15.33 10.50 -3.10
N GLU A 3 -16.41 10.25 -2.36
CA GLU A 3 -16.41 9.29 -1.23
C GLU A 3 -15.95 7.89 -1.63
N VAL A 4 -16.39 7.38 -2.79
CA VAL A 4 -16.00 6.06 -3.26
C VAL A 4 -14.49 6.00 -3.50
N ILE A 5 -13.92 7.06 -4.07
CA ILE A 5 -12.47 7.18 -4.28
C ILE A 5 -11.76 7.15 -2.92
N TYR A 6 -12.20 7.96 -1.97
CA TYR A 6 -11.62 7.98 -0.63
C TYR A 6 -11.63 6.59 0.02
N TRP A 7 -12.75 5.87 -0.03
CA TRP A 7 -12.86 4.51 0.49
C TRP A 7 -11.92 3.53 -0.20
N LEU A 8 -11.77 3.59 -1.53
CA LEU A 8 -10.84 2.73 -2.26
C LEU A 8 -9.39 2.94 -1.82
N PHE A 9 -8.94 4.19 -1.72
CA PHE A 9 -7.58 4.50 -1.25
C PHE A 9 -7.37 4.09 0.21
N GLN A 10 -8.38 4.26 1.07
CA GLN A 10 -8.34 3.82 2.47
C GLN A 10 -8.22 2.29 2.59
N ILE A 11 -9.08 1.54 1.89
CA ILE A 11 -9.03 0.07 1.89
C ILE A 11 -7.66 -0.42 1.41
N TYR A 12 -7.15 0.14 0.31
CA TYR A 12 -5.85 -0.26 -0.20
C TYR A 12 -4.69 0.08 0.76
N SER A 13 -4.77 1.22 1.45
CA SER A 13 -3.82 1.59 2.50
C SER A 13 -3.83 0.57 3.64
N TYR A 14 -5.01 0.14 4.10
CA TYR A 14 -5.13 -0.91 5.11
C TYR A 14 -4.63 -2.27 4.62
N MET A 15 -4.82 -2.61 3.34
CA MET A 15 -4.26 -3.83 2.75
C MET A 15 -2.73 -3.81 2.81
N ILE A 16 -2.08 -2.68 2.48
CA ILE A 16 -0.63 -2.52 2.59
C ILE A 16 -0.19 -2.69 4.06
N ILE A 17 -0.86 -2.03 5.00
CA ILE A 17 -0.55 -2.13 6.43
C ILE A 17 -0.69 -3.59 6.91
N ALA A 18 -1.80 -4.24 6.59
CA ALA A 18 -2.04 -5.64 6.95
C ALA A 18 -0.96 -6.56 6.35
N TYR A 19 -0.60 -6.36 5.09
CA TYR A 19 0.46 -7.12 4.43
C TYR A 19 1.81 -6.97 5.13
N VAL A 20 2.18 -5.74 5.52
CA VAL A 20 3.42 -5.48 6.27
C VAL A 20 3.38 -6.11 7.65
N LEU A 21 2.26 -6.01 8.37
CA LEU A 21 2.12 -6.64 9.69
C LEU A 21 2.17 -8.17 9.60
N LEU A 22 1.60 -8.77 8.54
CA LEU A 22 1.70 -10.20 8.27
C LEU A 22 3.16 -10.64 8.05
N SER A 23 4.03 -9.77 7.53
CA SER A 23 5.45 -10.11 7.37
C SER A 23 6.16 -10.41 8.70
N TRP A 24 5.60 -9.96 9.84
CA TRP A 24 6.11 -10.24 11.18
C TRP A 24 5.53 -11.53 11.78
N LEU A 25 4.54 -12.14 11.12
CA LEU A 25 3.87 -13.37 11.53
C LEU A 25 4.01 -14.42 10.40
N PRO A 26 5.10 -15.21 10.36
CA PRO A 26 5.42 -16.09 9.24
C PRO A 26 4.28 -17.05 8.83
N ASN A 27 3.66 -17.71 9.81
CA ASN A 27 2.53 -18.62 9.58
C ASN A 27 1.32 -17.93 8.94
N ALA A 28 1.11 -16.65 9.25
CA ALA A 28 -0.01 -15.88 8.69
C ALA A 28 0.31 -15.36 7.28
N ARG A 29 1.58 -15.04 7.01
CA ARG A 29 2.07 -14.67 5.67
C ARG A 29 1.89 -15.80 4.65
N GLU A 30 2.12 -17.04 5.07
CA GLU A 30 1.98 -18.24 4.22
C GLU A 30 0.54 -18.74 4.09
N SER A 31 -0.41 -18.07 4.75
CA SER A 31 -1.83 -18.41 4.63
C SER A 31 -2.41 -17.96 3.28
N VAL A 32 -3.56 -18.53 2.91
CA VAL A 32 -4.33 -18.10 1.72
C VAL A 32 -4.61 -16.59 1.72
N ILE A 33 -4.89 -16.02 2.90
CA ILE A 33 -5.15 -14.58 3.04
C ILE A 33 -3.87 -13.77 2.81
N GLY A 34 -2.74 -14.24 3.33
CA GLY A 34 -1.42 -13.64 3.11
C GLY A 34 -1.03 -13.62 1.64
N ASP A 35 -1.22 -14.74 0.94
CA ASP A 35 -0.99 -14.87 -0.50
C ASP A 35 -1.91 -13.96 -1.32
N LEU A 36 -3.20 -13.87 -0.96
CA LEU A 36 -4.13 -12.96 -1.61
C LEU A 36 -3.70 -11.50 -1.44
N LEU A 37 -3.38 -11.08 -0.22
CA LEU A 37 -2.89 -9.73 0.04
C LEU A 37 -1.60 -9.44 -0.74
N ALA A 38 -0.66 -10.39 -0.78
CA ALA A 38 0.56 -10.26 -1.55
C ALA A 38 0.26 -9.97 -3.03
N ARG A 39 -0.66 -10.70 -3.66
CA ARG A 39 -1.02 -10.52 -5.08
C ARG A 39 -1.56 -9.12 -5.39
N PHE A 40 -2.29 -8.51 -4.47
CA PHE A 40 -2.83 -7.15 -4.66
C PHE A 40 -1.83 -6.05 -4.31
N VAL A 41 -0.99 -6.28 -3.31
CA VAL A 41 -0.12 -5.25 -2.73
C VAL A 41 1.28 -5.24 -3.38
N GLU A 42 1.84 -6.41 -3.72
CA GLU A 42 3.20 -6.50 -4.27
C GLU A 42 3.45 -5.76 -5.58
N PRO A 43 2.54 -5.79 -6.57
CA PRO A 43 2.75 -5.03 -7.80
C PRO A 43 2.96 -3.53 -7.55
N TYR A 44 2.31 -2.99 -6.51
CA TYR A 44 2.47 -1.59 -6.10
C TYR A 44 3.72 -1.38 -5.24
N LEU A 45 4.03 -2.26 -4.28
CA LEU A 45 5.19 -2.12 -3.40
C LEU A 45 6.54 -2.41 -4.09
N SER A 46 6.54 -3.30 -5.10
CA SER A 46 7.75 -3.77 -5.78
C SER A 46 8.62 -2.63 -6.36
N PRO A 47 8.04 -1.63 -7.06
CA PRO A 47 8.79 -0.44 -7.47
C PRO A 47 9.45 0.29 -6.31
N PHE A 48 8.75 0.51 -5.18
CA PHE A 48 9.32 1.21 -4.03
C PHE A 48 10.48 0.45 -3.42
N ARG A 49 10.38 -0.88 -3.28
CA ARG A 49 11.50 -1.72 -2.80
C ARG A 49 12.71 -1.70 -3.72
N ARG A 50 12.48 -1.56 -5.03
CA ARG A 50 13.57 -1.46 -6.00
C ARG A 50 14.36 -0.16 -5.84
N PHE A 51 13.70 0.94 -5.48
CA PHE A 51 14.34 2.24 -5.31
C PHE A 51 14.80 2.51 -3.87
N ILE A 52 14.18 1.86 -2.88
CA ILE A 52 14.37 2.11 -1.46
C ILE A 52 14.90 0.84 -0.81
N PRO A 53 16.22 0.73 -0.60
CA PRO A 53 16.80 -0.45 0.03
C PRO A 53 16.39 -0.55 1.51
N PRO A 54 16.35 -1.77 2.10
CA PRO A 54 16.06 -1.95 3.52
C PRO A 54 17.09 -1.25 4.41
N ILE A 55 16.62 -0.60 5.49
CA ILE A 55 17.51 -0.02 6.50
C ILE A 55 18.15 -1.17 7.30
N PHE A 56 19.48 -1.14 7.44
CA PHE A 56 20.28 -2.18 8.09
C PHE A 56 20.04 -3.60 7.53
N GLY A 57 19.58 -3.72 6.29
CA GLY A 57 19.29 -5.00 5.64
C GLY A 57 18.10 -5.78 6.20
N MET A 58 17.40 -5.26 7.21
CA MET A 58 16.34 -5.97 7.92
C MET A 58 15.00 -5.22 7.93
N ILE A 59 15.02 -3.88 7.93
CA ILE A 59 13.80 -3.08 8.06
C ILE A 59 13.42 -2.51 6.70
N ASP A 60 12.36 -3.07 6.11
CA ASP A 60 11.78 -2.56 4.87
C ASP A 60 10.93 -1.30 5.15
N ILE A 61 11.49 -0.13 4.84
CA ILE A 61 10.79 1.17 4.94
C ILE A 61 9.97 1.52 3.69
N SER A 62 10.10 0.75 2.60
CA SER A 62 9.39 1.02 1.35
C SER A 62 7.87 1.12 1.50
N PRO A 63 7.18 0.38 2.41
CA PRO A 63 5.74 0.50 2.56
C PRO A 63 5.32 1.86 3.12
N ILE A 64 6.15 2.47 3.98
CA ILE A 64 5.88 3.82 4.52
C ILE A 64 5.90 4.83 3.38
N VAL A 65 6.92 4.78 2.53
CA VAL A 65 7.03 5.69 1.38
C VAL A 65 5.92 5.42 0.37
N ALA A 66 5.58 4.15 0.14
CA ALA A 66 4.47 3.77 -0.73
C ALA A 66 3.11 4.29 -0.21
N LEU A 67 2.86 4.26 1.10
CA LEU A 67 1.66 4.84 1.72
C LEU A 67 1.61 6.36 1.58
N ILE A 68 2.75 7.04 1.74
CA ILE A 68 2.85 8.49 1.54
C ILE A 68 2.54 8.85 0.08
N ALA A 69 3.15 8.13 -0.88
CA ALA A 69 2.88 8.31 -2.30
C ALA A 69 1.41 8.06 -2.65
N LEU A 70 0.82 7.01 -2.06
CA LEU A 70 -0.59 6.67 -2.23
C LEU A 70 -1.52 7.78 -1.72
N ARG A 71 -1.18 8.39 -0.58
CA ARG A 71 -1.92 9.54 -0.03
C ARG A 71 -1.86 10.76 -0.94
N PHE A 72 -0.69 11.07 -1.50
CA PHE A 72 -0.56 12.16 -2.48
C PHE A 72 -1.34 11.87 -3.77
N ALA A 73 -1.31 10.62 -4.25
CA ALA A 73 -2.10 10.20 -5.41
C ALA A 73 -3.61 10.37 -5.16
N SER A 74 -4.09 10.03 -3.95
CA SER A 74 -5.48 10.24 -3.54
C SER A 74 -5.86 11.73 -3.59
N TYR A 75 -5.07 12.60 -2.98
CA TYR A 75 -5.32 14.05 -2.99
C TYR A 75 -5.28 14.65 -4.40
N GLY A 76 -4.31 14.24 -5.21
CA GLY A 76 -4.20 14.67 -6.60
C GLY A 76 -5.44 14.26 -7.41
N LEU A 77 -5.86 13.00 -7.32
CA LEU A 77 -7.03 12.50 -8.03
C LEU A 77 -8.33 13.20 -7.60
N ILE A 78 -8.52 13.37 -6.29
CA ILE A 78 -9.68 14.07 -5.73
C ILE A 78 -9.69 15.53 -6.17
N SER A 79 -8.54 16.21 -6.17
CA SER A 79 -8.44 17.60 -6.63
C SER A 79 -8.82 17.71 -8.11
N LEU A 80 -8.29 16.82 -8.96
CA LEU A 80 -8.62 16.82 -10.38
C LEU A 80 -10.12 16.60 -10.59
N ILE A 81 -10.70 15.56 -10.00
CA ILE A 81 -12.12 15.22 -10.20
C ILE A 81 -13.06 16.24 -9.56
N GLY A 82 -12.73 16.74 -8.37
CA GLY A 82 -13.52 17.73 -7.65
C GLY A 82 -13.59 19.09 -8.35
N ASN A 83 -12.68 19.40 -9.28
CA ASN A 83 -12.78 20.61 -10.11
C ASN A 83 -13.78 20.48 -11.27
N PHE A 84 -14.21 19.26 -11.62
CA PHE A 84 -15.11 18.98 -12.74
C PHE A 84 -16.52 18.53 -12.31
N VAL A 85 -16.76 18.40 -11.00
CA VAL A 85 -18.03 17.94 -10.40
C VAL A 85 -18.65 19.03 -9.55
#